data_AF-A0A165LJM7-F1
#
_entry.id   AF-A0A165LJM7-F1
#
_cell.length_a   1.000
_cell.length_b   1.000
_cell.length_c   1.000
_cell.angle_alpha   90.00
_cell.angle_beta   90.00
_cell.angle_gamma   90.00
#
_symmetry.space_group_name_H-M   'P 1'
#
loop_
_entity.id
_entity.type
_entity.pdbx_description
1 polymer ?
#
loop_
_entity_poly.entity_id
_entity_poly.type
_entity_poly.pdbx_seq_one_letter_code
_entity_poly.pdbx_strand_id
1 'polypeptide(L)'
;KYLLAIIAKALDIFEGSNLVHYNIGCSFEGTIQCSSLGPSWLESGSRSCPNAFHGYSHSYDCQSQNHPNVLEGNGLEDGETLERVFSALNALAPVMHYASKYRRCMFIDEYFRQWDEEKYANMSLMIYNNYTQALEILNRDALSLTEAMESANVTLEEVTQWGIDETAYFKTLGQEKPWDVFAVAYVEKLQE
;
A
#
# COMPACT_ATOMS: atom_id res chain seq x y z
N LYS A 1 -17.32 1.84 10.14
CA LYS A 1 -17.60 2.84 11.20
C LYS A 1 -16.30 3.29 11.88
N TYR A 2 -15.48 2.39 12.44
CA TYR A 2 -14.25 2.77 13.13
C TYR A 2 -13.19 3.42 12.21
N LEU A 3 -12.90 2.83 11.05
CA LEU A 3 -11.92 3.41 10.12
C LEU A 3 -12.31 4.81 9.62
N LEU A 4 -13.58 5.04 9.27
CA LEU A 4 -14.05 6.38 8.90
C LEU A 4 -13.88 7.41 10.02
N ALA A 5 -14.02 7.02 11.28
CA ALA A 5 -13.75 7.91 12.41
C ALA A 5 -12.25 8.24 12.54
N ILE A 6 -11.37 7.26 12.26
CA ILE A 6 -9.92 7.49 12.20
C ILE A 6 -9.58 8.46 11.07
N ILE A 7 -10.15 8.26 9.87
CA ILE A 7 -9.96 9.18 8.74
C ILE A 7 -10.45 10.59 9.07
N ALA A 8 -11.63 10.71 9.67
CA ALA A 8 -12.16 12.00 10.10
C ALA A 8 -11.19 12.72 11.05
N LYS A 9 -10.58 11.97 11.99
CA LYS A 9 -9.61 12.53 12.92
C LYS A 9 -8.27 12.84 12.26
N ALA A 10 -7.82 12.03 11.31
CA ALA A 10 -6.61 12.29 10.54
C ALA A 10 -6.75 13.57 9.71
N LEU A 11 -7.88 13.78 9.03
CA LEU A 11 -8.16 15.00 8.27
C LEU A 11 -8.29 16.26 9.16
N ASP A 12 -8.69 16.10 10.41
CA ASP A 12 -8.79 17.18 11.41
C ASP A 12 -7.43 17.58 12.01
N ILE A 13 -6.47 16.63 12.09
CA ILE A 13 -5.16 16.86 12.72
C ILE A 13 -4.08 17.18 11.69
N PHE A 14 -4.00 16.39 10.62
CA PHE A 14 -2.89 16.43 9.69
C PHE A 14 -3.22 17.37 8.53
N GLU A 15 -2.32 18.33 8.30
CA GLU A 15 -2.39 19.22 7.14
C GLU A 15 -1.86 18.51 5.88
N GLY A 16 -2.44 18.84 4.72
CA GLY A 16 -2.01 18.33 3.43
C GLY A 16 -2.45 16.89 3.11
N SER A 17 -1.77 16.28 2.16
CA SER A 17 -2.14 14.97 1.61
C SER A 17 -1.62 13.84 2.48
N ASN A 18 -2.51 12.93 2.85
CA ASN A 18 -2.19 11.75 3.65
C ASN A 18 -2.30 10.51 2.77
N LEU A 19 -1.30 9.61 2.86
CA LEU A 19 -1.39 8.27 2.30
C LEU A 19 -1.77 7.29 3.39
N VAL A 20 -2.92 6.61 3.22
CA VAL A 20 -3.47 5.70 4.23
C VAL A 20 -3.40 4.26 3.77
N HIS A 21 -2.55 3.47 4.42
CA HIS A 21 -2.46 2.02 4.20
C HIS A 21 -3.60 1.27 4.89
N TYR A 22 -4.24 0.38 4.15
CA TYR A 22 -5.21 -0.58 4.67
C TYR A 22 -5.33 -1.74 3.70
N ASN A 23 -5.54 -2.97 4.16
CA ASN A 23 -5.48 -4.18 3.31
C ASN A 23 -6.44 -4.13 2.12
N ILE A 24 -7.57 -3.42 2.27
CA ILE A 24 -8.53 -3.17 1.20
C ILE A 24 -8.56 -1.69 0.75
N GLY A 25 -7.47 -0.96 0.96
CA GLY A 25 -7.33 0.49 0.75
C GLY A 25 -7.83 0.95 -0.62
N CYS A 26 -7.54 0.16 -1.66
CA CYS A 26 -8.00 0.40 -3.04
C CYS A 26 -9.53 0.51 -3.18
N SER A 27 -10.30 -0.22 -2.37
CA SER A 27 -11.77 -0.16 -2.34
C SER A 27 -12.29 0.71 -1.21
N PHE A 28 -11.52 0.82 -0.12
CA PHE A 28 -11.85 1.65 1.03
C PHE A 28 -11.83 3.13 0.68
N GLU A 29 -10.96 3.56 -0.24
CA GLU A 29 -10.97 4.93 -0.78
C GLU A 29 -12.36 5.32 -1.31
N GLY A 30 -13.00 4.45 -2.10
CA GLY A 30 -14.37 4.68 -2.57
C GLY A 30 -15.40 4.78 -1.42
N THR A 31 -15.17 4.05 -0.33
CA THR A 31 -16.02 4.18 0.89
C THR A 31 -15.85 5.53 1.57
N ILE A 32 -14.62 6.07 1.62
CA ILE A 32 -14.35 7.40 2.18
C ILE A 32 -15.01 8.47 1.31
N GLN A 33 -14.80 8.42 -0.01
CA GLN A 33 -15.31 9.39 -0.97
C GLN A 33 -16.84 9.43 -1.01
N CYS A 34 -17.51 8.28 -0.86
CA CYS A 34 -18.97 8.19 -0.78
C CYS A 34 -19.56 8.54 0.61
N SER A 35 -18.72 8.87 1.59
CA SER A 35 -19.16 9.26 2.93
C SER A 35 -19.25 10.79 3.08
N SER A 36 -19.65 11.26 4.27
CA SER A 36 -19.60 12.69 4.60
C SER A 36 -18.18 13.29 4.59
N LEU A 37 -17.14 12.45 4.55
CA LEU A 37 -15.74 12.88 4.50
C LEU A 37 -15.24 13.12 3.07
N GLY A 38 -16.01 12.73 2.05
CA GLY A 38 -15.59 12.80 0.64
C GLY A 38 -15.06 14.18 0.22
N PRO A 39 -15.77 15.29 0.50
CA PRO A 39 -15.28 16.62 0.14
C PRO A 39 -13.91 16.95 0.76
N SER A 40 -13.74 16.73 2.07
CA SER A 40 -12.47 16.99 2.76
C SER A 40 -11.35 16.05 2.33
N TRP A 41 -11.66 14.79 2.02
CA TRP A 41 -10.70 13.82 1.49
C TRP A 41 -10.17 14.22 0.11
N LEU A 42 -11.05 14.68 -0.76
CA LEU A 42 -10.67 15.16 -2.09
C LEU A 42 -9.89 16.47 -2.00
N GLU A 43 -10.32 17.40 -1.14
CA GLU A 43 -9.62 18.67 -0.90
C GLU A 43 -8.21 18.46 -0.35
N SER A 44 -8.02 17.49 0.55
CA SER A 44 -6.69 17.18 1.10
C SER A 44 -5.75 16.53 0.08
N GLY A 45 -6.26 16.00 -1.04
CA GLY A 45 -5.46 15.19 -1.98
C GLY A 45 -4.99 13.87 -1.38
N SER A 46 -5.66 13.39 -0.32
CA SER A 46 -5.30 12.13 0.34
C SER A 46 -5.63 10.92 -0.55
N ARG A 47 -4.91 9.82 -0.33
CA ARG A 47 -5.09 8.55 -1.05
C ARG A 47 -5.08 7.39 -0.08
N SER A 48 -5.70 6.27 -0.47
CA SER A 48 -5.60 5.02 0.29
C SER A 48 -5.08 3.90 -0.58
N CYS A 49 -4.24 3.04 -0.01
CA CYS A 49 -3.62 1.93 -0.71
C CYS A 49 -3.56 0.67 0.15
N PRO A 50 -3.51 -0.53 -0.46
CA PRO A 50 -3.06 -1.73 0.22
C PRO A 50 -1.65 -1.56 0.77
N ASN A 51 -1.30 -2.35 1.79
CA ASN A 51 0.09 -2.53 2.18
C ASN A 51 0.87 -3.33 1.11
N ALA A 52 2.19 -3.34 1.20
CA ALA A 52 3.04 -3.93 0.16
C ALA A 52 2.82 -5.45 0.02
N PHE A 53 2.55 -6.18 1.12
CA PHE A 53 2.33 -7.62 1.04
C PHE A 53 0.99 -7.95 0.37
N HIS A 54 -0.09 -7.32 0.84
CA HIS A 54 -1.42 -7.54 0.30
C HIS A 54 -1.59 -6.95 -1.09
N GLY A 55 -0.86 -5.89 -1.43
CA GLY A 55 -0.88 -5.27 -2.76
C GLY A 55 -0.70 -6.31 -3.88
N TYR A 56 0.29 -7.20 -3.76
CA TYR A 56 0.53 -8.26 -4.74
C TYR A 56 -0.55 -9.35 -4.80
N SER A 57 -1.45 -9.43 -3.83
CA SER A 57 -2.59 -10.35 -3.83
C SER A 57 -3.79 -9.83 -4.64
N HIS A 58 -3.73 -8.58 -5.13
CA HIS A 58 -4.81 -7.97 -5.90
C HIS A 58 -4.66 -8.24 -7.40
N SER A 59 -5.68 -7.95 -8.20
CA SER A 59 -5.55 -8.00 -9.67
C SER A 59 -4.46 -7.03 -10.14
N TYR A 60 -3.82 -7.34 -11.27
CA TYR A 60 -2.77 -6.48 -11.82
C TYR A 60 -3.27 -5.06 -12.13
N ASP A 61 -4.51 -4.93 -12.61
CA ASP A 61 -5.19 -3.63 -12.77
C ASP A 61 -5.22 -2.84 -11.45
N CYS A 62 -5.53 -3.49 -10.33
CA CYS A 62 -5.51 -2.84 -9.03
C CYS A 62 -4.08 -2.50 -8.57
N GLN A 63 -3.11 -3.38 -8.83
CA GLN A 63 -1.70 -3.19 -8.48
C GLN A 63 -1.11 -1.96 -9.16
N SER A 64 -1.27 -1.85 -10.49
CA SER A 64 -0.75 -0.74 -11.30
C SER A 64 -1.25 0.64 -10.88
N GLN A 65 -2.36 0.73 -10.14
CA GLN A 65 -2.97 1.99 -9.71
C GLN A 65 -2.84 2.29 -8.22
N ASN A 66 -2.69 1.26 -7.38
CA ASN A 66 -2.82 1.39 -5.93
C ASN A 66 -1.68 0.76 -5.14
N HIS A 67 -0.80 -0.04 -5.76
CA HIS A 67 0.30 -0.65 -5.01
C HIS A 67 1.23 0.45 -4.44
N PRO A 68 1.73 0.32 -3.19
CA PRO A 68 2.61 1.33 -2.57
C PRO A 68 3.77 1.79 -3.47
N ASN A 69 4.41 0.86 -4.18
CA ASN A 69 5.53 1.16 -5.09
C ASN A 69 5.17 2.02 -6.31
N VAL A 70 3.90 2.08 -6.71
CA VAL A 70 3.47 2.94 -7.84
C VAL A 70 2.90 4.28 -7.37
N LEU A 71 2.80 4.49 -6.05
CA LEU A 71 2.27 5.70 -5.46
C LEU A 71 3.39 6.62 -5.02
N GLU A 72 3.49 7.76 -5.70
CA GLU A 72 4.39 8.83 -5.30
C GLU A 72 4.06 9.30 -3.87
N GLY A 73 5.11 9.52 -3.07
CA GLY A 73 4.98 9.92 -1.67
C GLY A 73 4.89 8.77 -0.66
N ASN A 74 4.75 7.51 -1.10
CA ASN A 74 4.78 6.37 -0.18
C ASN A 74 6.15 6.18 0.51
N GLY A 75 7.23 6.55 -0.19
CA GLY A 75 8.58 6.37 0.30
C GLY A 75 8.91 4.89 0.54
N LEU A 76 9.64 4.62 1.63
CA LEU A 76 10.08 3.28 2.03
C LEU A 76 9.08 2.55 2.95
N GLU A 77 7.89 3.11 3.16
CA GLU A 77 6.88 2.51 4.03
C GLU A 77 6.19 1.32 3.34
N ASP A 78 6.07 0.21 4.04
CA ASP A 78 5.38 -0.98 3.51
C ASP A 78 3.91 -1.05 3.94
N GLY A 79 3.48 -0.25 4.91
CA GLY A 79 2.10 -0.20 5.36
C GLY A 79 1.68 -1.36 6.27
N GLU A 80 2.63 -2.17 6.76
CA GLU A 80 2.38 -3.36 7.60
C GLU A 80 2.39 -3.05 9.12
N THR A 81 2.42 -1.76 9.48
CA THR A 81 2.58 -1.35 10.89
C THR A 81 1.45 -1.90 11.78
N LEU A 82 0.21 -1.93 11.30
CA LEU A 82 -0.92 -2.47 12.07
C LEU A 82 -0.81 -4.00 12.24
N GLU A 83 -0.40 -4.72 11.21
CA GLU A 83 -0.16 -6.15 11.23
C GLU A 83 0.92 -6.51 12.26
N ARG A 84 2.01 -5.73 12.31
CA ARG A 84 3.08 -5.88 13.31
C ARG A 84 2.55 -5.66 14.72
N VAL A 85 1.73 -4.63 14.93
CA VAL A 85 1.10 -4.35 16.23
C VAL A 85 0.18 -5.49 16.66
N PHE A 86 -0.71 -5.95 15.78
CA PHE A 86 -1.62 -7.05 16.10
C PHE A 86 -0.87 -8.38 16.34
N SER A 87 0.18 -8.64 15.56
CA SER A 87 1.06 -9.78 15.77
C SER A 87 1.70 -9.75 17.15
N ALA A 88 2.23 -8.60 17.55
CA ALA A 88 2.91 -8.44 18.83
C ALA A 88 1.95 -8.57 20.03
N LEU A 89 0.69 -8.13 19.89
CA LEU A 89 -0.35 -8.32 20.91
C LEU A 89 -0.65 -9.80 21.21
N ASN A 90 -0.29 -10.75 20.33
CA ASN A 90 -0.44 -12.17 20.63
C ASN A 90 0.38 -12.61 21.85
N ALA A 91 1.43 -11.87 22.22
CA ALA A 91 2.19 -12.10 23.45
C ALA A 91 1.31 -12.01 24.72
N LEU A 92 0.22 -11.25 24.67
CA LEU A 92 -0.73 -11.14 25.79
C LEU A 92 -1.74 -12.29 25.85
N ALA A 93 -1.90 -13.07 24.78
CA ALA A 93 -2.93 -14.12 24.72
C ALA A 93 -2.86 -15.13 25.88
N PRO A 94 -1.68 -15.65 26.29
CA PRO A 94 -1.59 -16.60 27.40
C PRO A 94 -2.06 -16.04 28.73
N VAL A 95 -1.74 -14.79 29.04
CA VAL A 95 -2.08 -14.15 30.33
C VAL A 95 -3.50 -13.61 30.37
N MET A 96 -4.07 -13.26 29.21
CA MET A 96 -5.41 -12.72 29.10
C MET A 96 -6.51 -13.78 28.98
N HIS A 97 -6.17 -15.03 28.61
CA HIS A 97 -7.14 -16.10 28.37
C HIS A 97 -8.16 -16.21 29.51
N TYR A 98 -7.66 -16.33 30.75
CA TYR A 98 -8.49 -16.48 31.96
C TYR A 98 -8.67 -15.17 32.75
N ALA A 99 -8.20 -14.05 32.21
CA ALA A 99 -8.31 -12.75 32.87
C ALA A 99 -9.74 -12.19 32.77
N SER A 100 -10.17 -11.47 33.81
CA SER A 100 -11.43 -10.71 33.77
C SER A 100 -11.36 -9.60 32.71
N LYS A 101 -12.52 -9.10 32.26
CA LYS A 101 -12.60 -7.98 31.31
C LYS A 101 -11.73 -6.78 31.75
N TYR A 102 -11.82 -6.42 33.04
CA TYR A 102 -11.01 -5.34 33.61
C TYR A 102 -9.52 -5.60 33.46
N ARG A 103 -9.06 -6.81 33.83
CA ARG A 103 -7.64 -7.17 33.72
C ARG A 103 -7.15 -7.22 32.27
N ARG A 104 -7.98 -7.68 31.32
CA ARG A 104 -7.63 -7.65 29.90
C ARG A 104 -7.38 -6.21 29.41
N CYS A 105 -8.27 -5.28 29.77
CA CYS A 105 -8.06 -3.86 29.44
C CYS A 105 -6.77 -3.31 30.07
N MET A 106 -6.50 -3.62 31.34
CA MET A 106 -5.26 -3.21 32.00
C MET A 106 -4.00 -3.78 31.32
N PHE A 107 -4.01 -5.06 30.91
CA PHE A 107 -2.87 -5.67 30.23
C PHE A 107 -2.64 -5.08 28.84
N ILE A 108 -3.69 -4.79 28.09
CA ILE A 108 -3.59 -4.15 26.77
C ILE A 108 -3.06 -2.72 26.92
N ASP A 109 -3.56 -1.95 27.90
CA ASP A 109 -3.09 -0.59 28.17
C ASP A 109 -1.61 -0.56 28.57
N GLU A 110 -1.20 -1.42 29.50
CA GLU A 110 0.19 -1.52 29.94
C GLU A 110 1.12 -1.92 28.77
N TYR A 111 0.69 -2.89 27.97
CA TYR A 111 1.45 -3.33 26.80
C TYR A 111 1.67 -2.19 25.81
N PHE A 112 0.63 -1.42 25.50
CA PHE A 112 0.77 -0.29 24.58
C PHE A 112 1.61 0.84 25.16
N ARG A 113 1.59 1.07 26.47
CA ARG A 113 2.47 2.04 27.12
C ARG A 113 3.93 1.64 26.99
N GLN A 114 4.27 0.40 27.31
CA GLN A 114 5.61 -0.12 27.13
C GLN A 114 6.04 -0.11 25.66
N TRP A 115 5.15 -0.52 24.76
CA TRP A 115 5.41 -0.52 23.32
C TRP A 115 5.71 0.89 22.80
N ASP A 116 4.97 1.90 23.24
CA ASP A 116 5.21 3.30 22.87
C ASP A 116 6.58 3.79 23.35
N GLU A 117 6.97 3.49 24.60
CA GLU A 117 8.30 3.79 25.12
C GLU A 117 9.42 3.12 24.31
N GLU A 118 9.23 1.85 23.95
CA GLU A 118 10.18 1.11 23.10
C GLU A 118 10.27 1.71 21.69
N LYS A 119 9.14 2.09 21.07
CA LYS A 119 9.14 2.72 19.75
C LYS A 119 9.78 4.10 19.79
N TYR A 120 9.51 4.88 20.82
CA TYR A 120 10.13 6.18 21.01
C TYR A 120 11.65 6.06 21.17
N ALA A 121 12.11 5.12 22.00
CA ALA A 121 13.55 4.87 22.19
C ALA A 121 14.25 4.42 20.90
N ASN A 122 13.57 3.68 20.02
CA ASN A 122 14.12 3.18 18.76
C ASN A 122 13.88 4.11 17.56
N MET A 123 13.18 5.23 17.74
CA MET A 123 12.76 6.11 16.64
C MET A 123 13.95 6.68 15.87
N SER A 124 14.99 7.13 16.57
CA SER A 124 16.20 7.69 15.94
C SER A 124 16.94 6.66 15.09
N LEU A 125 17.05 5.42 15.58
CA LEU A 125 17.67 4.32 14.84
C LEU A 125 16.86 3.95 13.61
N MET A 126 15.52 3.90 13.73
CA MET A 126 14.63 3.65 12.60
C MET A 126 14.78 4.71 11.51
N ILE A 127 14.78 5.99 11.88
CA ILE A 127 15.01 7.10 10.94
C ILE A 127 16.39 7.01 10.29
N TYR A 128 17.45 6.75 11.08
CA TYR A 128 18.81 6.62 10.57
C TYR A 128 18.96 5.47 9.56
N ASN A 129 18.35 4.32 9.86
CA ASN A 129 18.37 3.16 8.97
C ASN A 129 17.62 3.44 7.67
N ASN A 130 16.44 4.06 7.74
CA ASN A 130 15.66 4.44 6.55
C ASN A 130 16.41 5.47 5.71
N TYR A 131 17.10 6.44 6.32
CA TYR A 131 17.94 7.40 5.62
C TYR A 131 19.11 6.71 4.90
N THR A 132 19.79 5.80 5.58
CA THR A 132 20.90 5.03 5.00
C THR A 132 20.41 4.18 3.82
N GLN A 133 19.28 3.50 3.98
CA GLN A 133 18.64 2.72 2.92
C GLN A 133 18.29 3.61 1.71
N ALA A 134 17.71 4.79 1.93
CA ALA A 134 17.41 5.73 0.87
C ALA A 134 18.67 6.17 0.09
N LEU A 135 19.78 6.44 0.80
CA LEU A 135 21.06 6.74 0.16
C LEU A 135 21.60 5.56 -0.64
N GLU A 136 21.44 4.32 -0.14
CA GLU A 136 21.88 3.13 -0.88
C GLU A 136 21.09 2.95 -2.18
N ILE A 137 19.77 3.12 -2.14
CA ILE A 137 18.90 3.08 -3.33
C ILE A 137 19.33 4.15 -4.35
N LEU A 138 19.57 5.38 -3.90
CA LEU A 138 20.01 6.46 -4.78
C LEU A 138 21.40 6.20 -5.39
N ASN A 139 22.33 5.61 -4.64
CA ASN A 139 23.69 5.40 -5.12
C ASN A 139 23.87 4.11 -5.94
N ARG A 140 23.02 3.09 -5.74
CA ARG A 140 23.13 1.79 -6.41
C ARG A 140 22.04 1.56 -7.44
N ASP A 141 20.79 1.69 -7.04
CA ASP A 141 19.65 1.29 -7.86
C ASP A 141 19.40 2.35 -8.95
N ALA A 142 19.56 3.64 -8.63
CA ALA A 142 19.43 4.70 -9.64
C ALA A 142 20.53 4.61 -10.71
N LEU A 143 21.75 4.21 -10.34
CA LEU A 143 22.82 3.96 -11.30
C LEU A 143 22.48 2.75 -12.19
N SER A 144 22.05 1.65 -11.58
CA SER A 144 21.67 0.43 -12.31
C SER A 144 20.51 0.70 -13.28
N LEU A 145 19.53 1.52 -12.88
CA LEU A 145 18.43 1.94 -13.74
C LEU A 145 18.94 2.80 -14.91
N THR A 146 19.84 3.74 -14.65
CA THR A 146 20.44 4.59 -15.70
C THR A 146 21.20 3.75 -16.73
N GLU A 147 22.05 2.82 -16.29
CA GLU A 147 22.79 1.91 -17.18
C GLU A 147 21.83 1.03 -18.01
N ALA A 148 20.76 0.51 -17.39
CA ALA A 148 19.75 -0.28 -18.09
C ALA A 148 19.03 0.54 -19.17
N MET A 149 18.64 1.77 -18.84
CA MET A 149 17.99 2.71 -19.77
C MET A 149 18.91 3.08 -20.94
N GLU A 150 20.19 3.36 -20.68
CA GLU A 150 21.20 3.62 -21.72
C GLU A 150 21.37 2.40 -22.64
N SER A 151 21.43 1.19 -22.06
CA SER A 151 21.56 -0.05 -22.85
C SER A 151 20.35 -0.34 -23.73
N ALA A 152 19.16 0.02 -23.26
CA ALA A 152 17.90 -0.14 -23.99
C ALA A 152 17.65 1.02 -24.97
N ASN A 153 18.43 2.09 -24.89
CA ASN A 153 18.21 3.35 -25.61
C ASN A 153 16.81 3.92 -25.35
N VAL A 154 16.45 4.03 -24.06
CA VAL A 154 15.12 4.47 -23.59
C VAL A 154 15.29 5.64 -22.61
N THR A 155 14.36 6.60 -22.69
CA THR A 155 14.30 7.79 -21.84
C THR A 155 13.43 7.57 -20.60
N LEU A 156 13.58 8.42 -19.58
CA LEU A 156 12.76 8.32 -18.36
C LEU A 156 11.28 8.61 -18.67
N GLU A 157 11.03 9.50 -19.62
CA GLU A 157 9.72 9.85 -20.13
C GLU A 157 9.03 8.64 -20.77
N GLU A 158 9.76 7.85 -21.55
CA GLU A 158 9.24 6.60 -22.13
C GLU A 158 8.91 5.56 -21.07
N VAL A 159 9.78 5.38 -20.06
CA VAL A 159 9.50 4.47 -18.93
C VAL A 159 8.25 4.90 -18.16
N THR A 160 8.11 6.21 -17.92
CA THR A 160 6.92 6.77 -17.26
C THR A 160 5.66 6.54 -18.11
N GLN A 161 5.77 6.73 -19.43
CA GLN A 161 4.68 6.47 -20.36
C GLN A 161 4.29 4.98 -20.36
N TRP A 162 5.25 4.06 -20.25
CA TRP A 162 4.95 2.63 -20.17
C TRP A 162 4.11 2.27 -18.95
N GLY A 163 4.29 2.92 -17.80
CA GLY A 163 3.42 2.70 -16.64
C GLY A 163 1.96 3.11 -16.89
N ILE A 164 1.76 4.19 -17.66
CA ILE A 164 0.43 4.65 -18.09
C ILE A 164 -0.17 3.65 -19.09
N ASP A 165 0.62 3.25 -20.08
CA ASP A 165 0.21 2.31 -21.13
C ASP A 165 -0.12 0.93 -20.54
N GLU A 166 0.68 0.47 -19.58
CA GLU A 166 0.44 -0.73 -18.81
C GLU A 166 -0.89 -0.66 -18.06
N THR A 167 -1.13 0.41 -17.30
CA THR A 167 -2.40 0.60 -16.60
C THR A 167 -3.59 0.58 -17.57
N ALA A 168 -3.47 1.24 -18.73
CA ALA A 168 -4.51 1.27 -19.75
C ALA A 168 -4.75 -0.11 -20.38
N TYR A 169 -3.68 -0.85 -20.66
CA TYR A 169 -3.75 -2.21 -21.20
C TYR A 169 -4.47 -3.14 -20.23
N PHE A 170 -4.07 -3.17 -18.95
CA PHE A 170 -4.63 -4.07 -17.95
C PHE A 170 -6.09 -3.77 -17.59
N LYS A 171 -6.58 -2.53 -17.77
CA LYS A 171 -8.02 -2.22 -17.70
C LYS A 171 -8.86 -2.93 -18.74
N THR A 172 -8.27 -3.21 -19.91
CA THR A 172 -8.94 -3.88 -21.03
C THR A 172 -8.59 -5.35 -21.14
N LEU A 173 -7.63 -5.83 -20.33
CA LEU A 173 -7.17 -7.20 -20.37
C LEU A 173 -8.29 -8.16 -19.93
N GLY A 174 -8.58 -9.15 -20.78
CA GLY A 174 -9.73 -10.04 -20.65
C GLY A 174 -10.90 -9.68 -21.58
N GLN A 175 -10.87 -8.53 -22.25
CA GLN A 175 -11.70 -8.29 -23.44
C GLN A 175 -10.97 -8.89 -24.64
N GLU A 176 -11.21 -10.18 -24.91
CA GLU A 176 -10.64 -10.83 -26.09
C GLU A 176 -11.14 -10.12 -27.35
N LYS A 177 -10.23 -9.70 -28.24
CA LYS A 177 -10.65 -9.12 -29.51
C LYS A 177 -11.47 -10.18 -30.24
N PRO A 178 -12.60 -9.82 -30.88
CA PRO A 178 -13.42 -10.79 -31.59
C PRO A 178 -12.64 -11.63 -32.61
N TRP A 179 -11.60 -11.06 -33.20
CA TRP A 179 -10.69 -11.76 -34.10
C TRP A 179 -9.81 -12.80 -33.40
N ASP A 180 -9.29 -12.49 -32.20
CA ASP A 180 -8.44 -13.41 -31.45
C ASP A 180 -9.25 -14.61 -30.93
N VAL A 181 -10.48 -14.36 -30.47
CA VAL A 181 -11.46 -15.43 -30.16
C VAL A 181 -11.74 -16.31 -31.38
N PHE A 182 -12.00 -15.68 -32.53
CA PHE A 182 -12.24 -16.38 -33.77
C PHE A 182 -11.04 -17.22 -34.21
N ALA A 183 -9.83 -16.66 -34.14
CA ALA A 183 -8.60 -17.34 -34.55
C ALA A 183 -8.29 -18.54 -33.65
N VAL A 184 -8.44 -18.39 -32.33
CA VAL A 184 -8.26 -19.50 -31.38
C VAL A 184 -9.30 -20.59 -31.64
N ALA A 185 -10.59 -20.24 -31.74
CA ALA A 185 -11.66 -21.19 -32.02
C ALA A 185 -11.50 -21.88 -33.39
N TYR A 186 -10.99 -21.18 -34.40
CA TYR A 186 -10.68 -21.73 -35.72
C TYR A 186 -9.54 -22.75 -35.65
N VAL A 187 -8.46 -22.46 -34.93
CA VAL A 187 -7.34 -23.39 -34.74
C VAL A 187 -7.77 -24.62 -33.94
N GLU A 188 -8.54 -24.46 -32.87
CA GLU A 188 -9.11 -25.59 -32.12
C GLU A 188 -9.97 -26.50 -33.01
N LYS A 189 -10.78 -25.91 -33.89
CA LYS A 189 -11.60 -26.66 -34.86
C LYS A 189 -10.81 -27.39 -35.94
N LEU A 190 -9.57 -26.99 -36.22
CA LEU A 190 -8.69 -27.70 -37.14
C LEU A 190 -7.95 -28.88 -36.50
N GLN A 191 -7.99 -29.00 -35.17
CA GLN A 191 -7.36 -30.07 -34.40
C GLN A 191 -8.34 -31.21 -34.03
N GLU A 192 -9.63 -31.05 -34.33
CA GLU A 192 -10.67 -32.09 -34.31
C GLU A 192 -10.75 -32.84 -35.65
#